data_AF-A0A945DWV7-F1
#
_entry.id   AF-A0A945DWV7-F1
#
_cell.length_a   1.000
_cell.length_b   1.000
_cell.length_c   1.000
_cell.angle_alpha   90.00
_cell.angle_beta   90.00
_cell.angle_gamma   90.00
#
_symmetry.space_group_name_H-M   'P 1'
#
loop_
_entity.id
_entity.type
_entity.pdbx_description
1 polymer ?
#
loop_
_entity_poly.entity_id
_entity_poly.type
_entity_poly.pdbx_seq_one_letter_code
_entity_poly.pdbx_strand_id
1 'polypeptide(L)'
;MSRDCSAGRSSVFWADESYTIGQAQLDGAVAAEYFHRAAKFRRADYFLMKLNPLCWVAAGLLAGSTMLLAKPLIVNDGKKLTKLASIENTLNEGGAEIDLTVVMRRGNWSAGYLELAQAGKYTNPALCAAWHSDRYHPGTGVYTVTAEVQSIGAEDVYDGVPGVIGWLDSESGVGISFALNYYDGFQVGTVSFQADDPDANRTLDGLFNLDGSPAQSNTASAWSEKGSYDVSKFMRMQLAFSAPTEEDKAALEGVTARLTATAFKSSTKPIEGTREIVLLTNLPVPEGSRHRFGYFGYWDSIWDEGSKIGYFKNLKFEGDLYNYSPTIEPVDDLTINENGTGEVLVIIDDVESSSSKLEVSAESSNPVLVPVESIEIDPSGSKRTVTIT
;
A
#
# COMPACT_ATOMS: atom_id res chain seq x y z
N MET A 1 -17.24 -59.90 -41.37
CA MET A 1 -17.65 -58.52 -41.72
C MET A 1 -16.77 -57.58 -40.89
N SER A 2 -15.50 -57.31 -41.22
CA SER A 2 -14.89 -56.62 -42.38
C SER A 2 -15.48 -55.25 -42.67
N ARG A 3 -14.76 -54.21 -42.22
CA ARG A 3 -14.25 -53.01 -42.93
C ARG A 3 -13.44 -52.21 -41.90
N ASP A 4 -12.11 -52.38 -41.87
CA ASP A 4 -11.06 -51.63 -42.60
C ASP A 4 -10.82 -50.21 -42.03
N CYS A 5 -9.67 -50.02 -41.35
CA CYS A 5 -8.46 -49.27 -41.80
C CYS A 5 -8.64 -47.73 -41.72
N SER A 6 -7.77 -46.90 -41.13
CA SER A 6 -6.30 -46.94 -41.16
C SER A 6 -5.69 -46.09 -40.03
N ALA A 7 -4.42 -46.41 -39.71
CA ALA A 7 -3.51 -45.64 -38.86
C ALA A 7 -2.74 -44.60 -39.68
N GLY A 8 -2.25 -43.53 -39.02
CA GLY A 8 -1.27 -42.60 -39.59
C GLY A 8 -0.43 -41.91 -38.51
N ARG A 9 0.87 -42.20 -38.51
CA ARG A 9 1.93 -41.65 -37.65
C ARG A 9 2.52 -40.33 -38.22
N SER A 10 2.92 -39.45 -37.30
CA SER A 10 4.13 -38.58 -37.24
C SER A 10 4.66 -37.77 -38.45
N SER A 11 4.88 -36.46 -38.25
CA SER A 11 6.15 -35.68 -38.43
C SER A 11 5.82 -34.16 -38.35
N VAL A 12 6.35 -33.39 -37.37
CA VAL A 12 7.57 -32.56 -37.42
C VAL A 12 7.81 -31.87 -38.78
N PHE A 13 7.61 -30.55 -38.85
CA PHE A 13 8.32 -29.65 -39.78
C PHE A 13 8.45 -28.24 -39.19
N TRP A 14 9.64 -27.65 -39.37
CA TRP A 14 10.08 -26.31 -38.96
C TRP A 14 9.64 -25.22 -39.97
N ALA A 15 9.72 -23.98 -39.48
CA ALA A 15 9.54 -22.66 -40.10
C ALA A 15 9.99 -22.49 -41.56
N ASP A 16 9.28 -21.63 -42.31
CA ASP A 16 9.78 -20.32 -42.79
C ASP A 16 8.63 -19.52 -43.46
N GLU A 17 8.89 -18.24 -43.74
CA GLU A 17 8.20 -17.31 -44.67
C GLU A 17 7.48 -16.08 -44.07
N SER A 18 8.30 -15.03 -44.01
CA SER A 18 8.03 -13.60 -43.99
C SER A 18 7.17 -13.07 -45.15
N TYR A 19 6.27 -12.11 -44.87
CA TYR A 19 5.70 -11.22 -45.88
C TYR A 19 6.23 -9.79 -45.71
N THR A 20 6.66 -9.18 -46.82
CA THR A 20 7.26 -7.84 -46.92
C THR A 20 6.46 -7.01 -47.93
N ILE A 21 5.95 -5.83 -47.56
CA ILE A 21 5.56 -4.69 -48.44
C ILE A 21 5.53 -3.45 -47.52
N GLY A 22 6.07 -2.25 -47.78
CA GLY A 22 6.79 -1.62 -48.89
C GLY A 22 7.12 -0.17 -48.49
N GLN A 23 8.24 0.37 -48.99
CA GLN A 23 8.76 1.72 -48.73
C GLN A 23 8.36 2.70 -49.86
N ALA A 24 7.95 3.93 -49.52
CA ALA A 24 8.19 5.24 -50.20
C ALA A 24 7.12 6.28 -49.77
N GLN A 25 7.26 7.60 -49.82
CA GLN A 25 8.29 8.63 -49.57
C GLN A 25 7.55 9.99 -49.70
N LEU A 26 8.08 11.10 -49.12
CA LEU A 26 7.72 12.54 -49.31
C LEU A 26 6.52 13.06 -48.49
N ASP A 27 6.46 14.25 -47.88
CA ASP A 27 7.27 15.49 -47.76
C ASP A 27 6.75 16.20 -46.46
N GLY A 28 7.51 16.91 -45.62
CA GLY A 28 8.01 18.26 -45.86
C GLY A 28 7.25 19.32 -45.05
N ALA A 29 7.87 19.78 -43.95
CA ALA A 29 7.66 21.06 -43.23
C ALA A 29 6.34 21.29 -42.43
N VAL A 30 6.47 21.50 -41.10
CA VAL A 30 6.27 22.79 -40.40
C VAL A 30 6.90 22.71 -38.97
N ALA A 31 7.87 23.61 -38.73
CA ALA A 31 8.40 24.17 -37.46
C ALA A 31 8.88 23.20 -36.34
N ALA A 32 10.15 23.02 -36.00
CA ALA A 32 11.27 23.94 -35.74
C ALA A 32 11.02 24.99 -34.65
N GLU A 33 11.53 24.76 -33.42
CA GLU A 33 12.52 25.66 -32.79
C GLU A 33 13.21 25.01 -31.55
N TYR A 34 14.48 24.58 -31.69
CA TYR A 34 15.74 25.18 -31.17
C TYR A 34 16.02 24.91 -29.67
N PHE A 35 16.89 23.96 -29.29
CA PHE A 35 18.38 23.89 -29.31
C PHE A 35 19.05 24.17 -27.93
N HIS A 36 19.89 23.19 -27.55
CA HIS A 36 21.00 23.12 -26.58
C HIS A 36 21.51 24.39 -25.85
N ARG A 37 21.95 24.25 -24.59
CA ARG A 37 23.35 23.87 -24.21
C ARG A 37 23.59 23.80 -22.69
N ALA A 38 24.50 22.91 -22.31
CA ALA A 38 25.09 22.72 -20.98
C ALA A 38 26.12 23.80 -20.58
N ALA A 39 26.32 24.01 -19.27
CA ALA A 39 27.65 24.00 -18.58
C ALA A 39 27.62 24.57 -17.13
N LYS A 40 27.94 23.71 -16.14
CA LYS A 40 29.05 23.80 -15.16
C LYS A 40 29.60 25.20 -14.80
N PHE A 41 29.50 25.65 -13.52
CA PHE A 41 30.60 25.93 -12.56
C PHE A 41 30.15 26.69 -11.28
N ARG A 42 31.01 26.60 -10.26
CA ARG A 42 30.91 27.09 -8.86
C ARG A 42 31.12 28.61 -8.68
N ARG A 43 30.69 29.05 -7.49
CA ARG A 43 31.11 30.18 -6.62
C ARG A 43 30.37 31.52 -6.73
N ALA A 44 30.20 32.08 -5.53
CA ALA A 44 29.48 33.27 -5.13
C ALA A 44 29.84 34.53 -5.92
N ASP A 45 28.84 35.36 -6.18
CA ASP A 45 28.84 36.78 -5.80
C ASP A 45 27.40 37.31 -5.77
N TYR A 46 27.15 38.16 -4.77
CA TYR A 46 25.87 38.80 -4.46
C TYR A 46 25.49 39.81 -5.55
N PHE A 47 24.22 39.79 -5.98
CA PHE A 47 23.61 40.93 -6.66
C PHE A 47 22.44 41.46 -5.82
N LEU A 48 22.63 42.68 -5.32
CA LEU A 48 21.65 43.52 -4.64
C LEU A 48 20.62 44.00 -5.67
N MET A 49 19.34 43.69 -5.44
CA MET A 49 18.24 44.44 -6.04
C MET A 49 17.19 44.71 -4.96
N LYS A 50 17.10 45.98 -4.56
CA LYS A 50 16.09 46.51 -3.62
C LYS A 50 14.72 46.52 -4.29
N LEU A 51 13.78 45.73 -3.78
CA LEU A 51 12.33 45.96 -3.82
C LEU A 51 11.74 45.37 -2.50
N ASN A 52 10.72 46.05 -1.97
CA ASN A 52 10.16 46.02 -0.60
C ASN A 52 9.79 44.64 0.00
N PRO A 53 9.70 44.53 1.34
CA PRO A 53 9.68 43.25 2.03
C PRO A 53 8.29 42.60 2.01
N LEU A 54 8.15 41.45 1.35
CA LEU A 54 7.21 40.42 1.77
C LEU A 54 8.03 39.40 2.56
N CYS A 55 7.78 39.31 3.87
CA CYS A 55 8.43 38.37 4.76
C CYS A 55 8.11 36.94 4.35
N TRP A 56 9.15 36.14 4.12
CA TRP A 56 9.10 34.69 4.14
C TRP A 56 9.53 34.24 5.55
N VAL A 57 8.76 33.36 6.20
CA VAL A 57 9.21 32.67 7.41
C VAL A 57 9.54 31.23 7.04
N ALA A 58 10.84 30.90 7.05
CA ALA A 58 11.32 29.52 7.04
C ALA A 58 11.38 29.02 8.49
N ALA A 59 10.48 28.14 8.88
CA ALA A 59 10.57 27.40 10.14
C ALA A 59 11.35 26.10 9.87
N GLY A 60 12.64 26.09 10.21
CA GLY A 60 13.44 24.87 10.23
C GLY A 60 13.13 24.07 11.50
N LEU A 61 12.48 22.91 11.35
CA LEU A 61 12.33 21.95 12.43
C LEU A 61 13.52 20.97 12.39
N LEU A 62 14.48 21.16 13.30
CA LEU A 62 15.50 20.15 13.61
C LEU A 62 14.86 19.11 14.54
N ALA A 63 14.27 18.07 13.96
CA ALA A 63 13.85 16.90 14.72
C ALA A 63 15.06 15.97 14.92
N GLY A 64 15.63 16.00 16.13
CA GLY A 64 16.54 14.96 16.58
C GLY A 64 15.78 13.63 16.69
N SER A 65 16.17 12.66 15.87
CA SER A 65 15.59 11.31 15.86
C SER A 65 16.01 10.52 17.09
N THR A 66 15.28 10.67 18.20
CA THR A 66 15.29 9.67 19.27
C THR A 66 14.23 8.62 18.94
N MET A 67 14.66 7.46 18.44
CA MET A 67 13.79 6.28 18.26
C MET A 67 13.32 5.76 19.62
N LEU A 68 12.24 6.33 20.13
CA LEU A 68 11.36 5.60 21.03
C LEU A 68 10.70 4.52 20.17
N LEU A 69 10.97 3.24 20.43
CA LEU A 69 10.17 2.15 19.86
C LEU A 69 8.71 2.41 20.24
N ALA A 70 7.95 2.98 19.31
CA ALA A 70 6.52 3.19 19.48
C ALA A 70 5.89 1.81 19.70
N LYS A 71 4.97 1.72 20.66
CA LYS A 71 4.17 0.50 20.84
C LYS A 71 3.51 0.16 19.49
N PRO A 72 3.43 -1.13 19.10
CA PRO A 72 2.75 -1.53 17.88
C PRO A 72 1.36 -0.89 17.81
N LEU A 73 1.12 -0.17 16.71
CA LEU A 73 -0.16 0.44 16.44
C LEU A 73 -1.13 -0.66 15.97
N ILE A 74 -2.23 -0.84 16.69
CA ILE A 74 -3.32 -1.70 16.24
C ILE A 74 -4.21 -0.87 15.31
N VAL A 75 -4.15 -1.17 14.01
CA VAL A 75 -4.94 -0.50 12.98
C VAL A 75 -6.37 -1.03 12.99
N ASN A 76 -6.51 -2.36 13.03
CA ASN A 76 -7.80 -3.04 13.04
C ASN A 76 -7.77 -4.26 13.98
N ASP A 77 -8.71 -4.33 14.93
CA ASP A 77 -8.79 -5.42 15.92
C ASP A 77 -9.76 -6.56 15.51
N GLY A 78 -10.34 -6.47 14.32
CA GLY A 78 -11.31 -7.42 13.78
C GLY A 78 -12.75 -7.24 14.26
N LYS A 79 -13.06 -6.21 15.07
CA LYS A 79 -14.44 -6.00 15.55
C LYS A 79 -15.31 -5.16 14.61
N LYS A 80 -14.70 -4.34 13.77
CA LYS A 80 -15.34 -3.39 12.86
C LYS A 80 -14.54 -3.26 11.57
N LEU A 81 -15.17 -2.79 10.50
CA LEU A 81 -14.52 -2.47 9.22
C LEU A 81 -13.94 -1.05 9.17
N THR A 82 -14.18 -0.22 10.19
CA THR A 82 -13.64 1.13 10.25
C THR A 82 -12.11 1.11 10.14
N LYS A 83 -11.56 2.13 9.47
CA LYS A 83 -10.12 2.33 9.26
C LYS A 83 -9.47 1.46 8.17
N LEU A 84 -10.29 0.92 7.26
CA LEU A 84 -9.86 0.10 6.14
C LEU A 84 -10.50 0.62 4.86
N ALA A 85 -9.72 0.64 3.79
CA ALA A 85 -10.16 0.84 2.42
C ALA A 85 -9.73 -0.37 1.57
N SER A 86 -10.50 -0.68 0.53
CA SER A 86 -10.23 -1.81 -0.36
C SER A 86 -9.54 -1.38 -1.65
N ILE A 87 -8.75 -2.31 -2.20
CA ILE A 87 -8.28 -2.31 -3.58
C ILE A 87 -8.42 -3.73 -4.11
N GLU A 88 -8.86 -3.86 -5.36
CA GLU A 88 -9.11 -5.13 -6.03
C GLU A 88 -8.55 -5.07 -7.45
N ASN A 89 -8.39 -6.24 -8.09
CA ASN A 89 -7.93 -6.26 -9.48
C ASN A 89 -8.88 -5.51 -10.40
N THR A 90 -8.30 -4.69 -11.27
CA THR A 90 -9.02 -4.03 -12.36
C THR A 90 -9.49 -5.05 -13.40
N LEU A 91 -8.65 -6.07 -13.67
CA LEU A 91 -9.01 -7.17 -14.55
C LEU A 91 -9.92 -8.16 -13.81
N ASN A 92 -11.21 -8.09 -14.15
CA ASN A 92 -12.27 -8.89 -13.54
C ASN A 92 -13.41 -9.10 -14.54
N GLU A 93 -13.36 -10.16 -15.34
CA GLU A 93 -14.33 -10.43 -16.41
C GLU A 93 -15.72 -10.84 -15.87
N GLY A 94 -15.75 -11.38 -14.66
CA GLY A 94 -16.95 -11.98 -14.06
C GLY A 94 -17.81 -11.04 -13.23
N GLY A 95 -17.30 -9.85 -12.88
CA GLY A 95 -17.90 -9.01 -11.85
C GLY A 95 -17.93 -9.70 -10.48
N ALA A 96 -16.90 -10.50 -10.17
CA ALA A 96 -16.69 -11.02 -8.82
C ALA A 96 -16.24 -9.88 -7.91
N GLU A 97 -16.61 -9.92 -6.64
CA GLU A 97 -16.09 -9.01 -5.63
C GLU A 97 -15.50 -9.87 -4.51
N ILE A 98 -14.55 -9.31 -3.76
CA ILE A 98 -14.14 -9.92 -2.51
C ILE A 98 -14.69 -9.03 -1.39
N ASP A 99 -15.54 -9.60 -0.54
CA ASP A 99 -16.14 -8.90 0.58
C ASP A 99 -15.37 -9.17 1.86
N LEU A 100 -15.09 -8.10 2.62
CA LEU A 100 -14.65 -8.19 4.01
C LEU A 100 -15.80 -7.82 4.94
N THR A 101 -16.24 -8.80 5.74
CA THR A 101 -17.39 -8.63 6.64
C THR A 101 -17.01 -8.86 8.10
N VAL A 102 -17.74 -8.24 9.03
CA VAL A 102 -17.61 -8.53 10.45
C VAL A 102 -18.35 -9.83 10.76
N VAL A 103 -17.65 -10.82 11.31
CA VAL A 103 -18.32 -12.05 11.73
C VAL A 103 -19.13 -11.79 12.99
N MET A 104 -20.42 -12.12 12.94
CA MET A 104 -21.35 -11.87 14.04
C MET A 104 -21.64 -13.14 14.84
N ARG A 105 -21.40 -13.10 16.15
CA ARG A 105 -21.82 -14.11 17.12
C ARG A 105 -23.27 -13.87 17.53
N ARG A 106 -24.14 -14.84 17.27
CA ARG A 106 -25.60 -14.78 17.58
C ARG A 106 -26.28 -13.54 16.98
N GLY A 107 -25.84 -13.08 15.81
CA GLY A 107 -26.41 -11.95 15.07
C GLY A 107 -26.18 -10.56 15.65
N ASN A 108 -25.89 -10.42 16.94
CA ASN A 108 -25.91 -9.11 17.62
C ASN A 108 -24.55 -8.64 18.12
N TRP A 109 -23.55 -9.52 18.21
CA TRP A 109 -22.24 -9.19 18.77
C TRP A 109 -21.13 -9.57 17.80
N SER A 110 -20.14 -8.72 17.61
CA SER A 110 -18.95 -9.10 16.84
C SER A 110 -18.27 -10.32 17.49
N ALA A 111 -17.85 -11.28 16.66
CA ALA A 111 -17.05 -12.42 17.06
C ALA A 111 -15.57 -12.06 17.28
N GLY A 112 -15.17 -10.82 16.98
CA GLY A 112 -13.81 -10.31 17.15
C GLY A 112 -12.84 -10.70 16.04
N TYR A 113 -13.36 -11.00 14.84
CA TYR A 113 -12.61 -11.21 13.62
C TYR A 113 -13.49 -10.89 12.41
N LEU A 114 -12.82 -10.68 11.28
CA LEU A 114 -13.42 -10.43 9.98
C LEU A 114 -13.37 -11.70 9.15
N GLU A 115 -14.31 -11.86 8.23
CA GLU A 115 -14.34 -12.90 7.22
C GLU A 115 -14.15 -12.26 5.85
N LEU A 116 -13.20 -12.78 5.10
CA LEU A 116 -13.01 -12.45 3.70
C LEU A 116 -13.60 -13.56 2.86
N ALA A 117 -14.53 -13.22 1.96
CA ALA A 117 -15.22 -14.18 1.11
C ALA A 117 -15.53 -13.56 -0.25
N GLN A 118 -15.60 -14.39 -1.28
CA GLN A 118 -16.05 -13.92 -2.58
C GLN A 118 -17.56 -13.62 -2.52
N ALA A 119 -17.93 -12.41 -2.96
CA ALA A 119 -19.31 -12.01 -3.20
C ALA A 119 -19.52 -11.89 -4.72
N GLY A 120 -20.59 -12.46 -5.25
CA GLY A 120 -20.88 -12.40 -6.69
C GLY A 120 -20.41 -13.63 -7.48
N LYS A 121 -20.28 -13.47 -8.81
CA LYS A 121 -20.10 -14.58 -9.76
C LYS A 121 -18.64 -15.00 -9.87
N TYR A 122 -18.40 -16.16 -10.48
CA TYR A 122 -17.10 -16.59 -10.98
C TYR A 122 -16.38 -15.48 -11.77
N THR A 123 -15.06 -15.36 -11.60
CA THR A 123 -14.20 -14.50 -12.42
C THR A 123 -12.95 -15.23 -12.91
N ASN A 124 -12.49 -14.84 -14.11
CA ASN A 124 -11.21 -15.22 -14.68
C ASN A 124 -10.52 -13.92 -15.12
N PRO A 125 -9.29 -13.65 -14.69
CA PRO A 125 -8.46 -14.44 -13.79
C PRO A 125 -8.94 -14.40 -12.33
N ALA A 126 -8.33 -15.23 -11.51
CA ALA A 126 -8.50 -15.22 -10.07
C ALA A 126 -8.30 -13.81 -9.47
N LEU A 127 -9.20 -13.43 -8.55
CA LEU A 127 -9.25 -12.08 -7.99
C LEU A 127 -8.29 -11.93 -6.80
N CYS A 128 -7.46 -10.90 -6.85
CA CYS A 128 -6.72 -10.42 -5.67
C CYS A 128 -7.46 -9.22 -5.09
N ALA A 129 -7.48 -9.14 -3.76
CA ALA A 129 -7.96 -7.98 -3.04
C ALA A 129 -7.11 -7.70 -1.79
N ALA A 130 -7.08 -6.44 -1.38
CA ALA A 130 -6.46 -6.02 -0.14
C ALA A 130 -7.32 -5.00 0.59
N TRP A 131 -7.34 -5.11 1.93
CA TRP A 131 -7.92 -4.11 2.82
C TRP A 131 -6.80 -3.44 3.57
N HIS A 132 -6.44 -2.25 3.11
CA HIS A 132 -5.33 -1.49 3.63
C HIS A 132 -5.80 -0.42 4.62
N SER A 133 -4.89 0.04 5.48
CA SER A 133 -5.19 1.20 6.32
C SER A 133 -5.57 2.40 5.45
N ASP A 134 -6.66 3.07 5.79
CA ASP A 134 -7.10 4.33 5.16
C ASP A 134 -6.47 5.56 5.82
N ARG A 135 -6.06 5.42 7.08
CA ARG A 135 -5.62 6.51 7.96
C ARG A 135 -4.11 6.52 8.17
N TYR A 136 -3.51 5.35 8.35
CA TYR A 136 -2.11 5.24 8.75
C TYR A 136 -1.28 4.73 7.59
N HIS A 137 -0.18 5.42 7.32
CA HIS A 137 0.67 5.15 6.17
C HIS A 137 2.12 5.08 6.62
N PRO A 138 2.93 4.16 6.07
CA PRO A 138 4.35 4.13 6.37
C PRO A 138 5.00 5.45 5.96
N GLY A 139 5.83 6.01 6.85
CA GLY A 139 6.60 7.22 6.57
C GLY A 139 7.92 6.93 5.86
N THR A 140 8.38 5.68 5.89
CA THR A 140 9.63 5.22 5.27
C THR A 140 9.48 3.80 4.74
N GLY A 141 10.50 3.32 4.03
CA GLY A 141 10.65 1.91 3.64
C GLY A 141 11.05 0.95 4.77
N VAL A 142 10.97 1.36 6.04
CA VAL A 142 11.35 0.54 7.20
C VAL A 142 10.18 0.43 8.16
N TYR A 143 9.54 -0.73 8.15
CA TYR A 143 8.40 -1.02 9.02
C TYR A 143 8.08 -2.52 9.00
N THR A 144 7.22 -2.94 9.92
CA THR A 144 6.64 -4.28 9.96
C THR A 144 5.12 -4.20 9.93
N VAL A 145 4.51 -4.98 9.04
CA VAL A 145 3.08 -5.29 9.08
C VAL A 145 2.88 -6.68 9.67
N THR A 146 1.88 -6.80 10.53
CA THR A 146 1.50 -8.07 11.13
C THR A 146 -0.02 -8.21 11.10
N ALA A 147 -0.52 -9.40 10.83
CA ALA A 147 -1.92 -9.76 11.08
C ALA A 147 -2.04 -11.15 11.70
N GLU A 148 -3.14 -11.38 12.41
CA GLU A 148 -3.57 -12.73 12.73
C GLU A 148 -4.54 -13.22 11.65
N VAL A 149 -4.18 -14.33 11.03
CA VAL A 149 -4.88 -14.92 9.89
C VAL A 149 -5.27 -16.35 10.24
N GLN A 150 -6.47 -16.76 9.83
CA GLN A 150 -6.90 -18.15 9.89
C GLN A 150 -7.35 -18.59 8.50
N SER A 151 -6.74 -19.65 7.98
CA SER A 151 -7.13 -20.28 6.71
C SER A 151 -8.50 -20.96 6.80
N ILE A 152 -9.19 -21.07 5.67
CA ILE A 152 -10.39 -21.89 5.51
C ILE A 152 -10.00 -23.19 4.82
N GLY A 153 -10.61 -24.31 5.22
CA GLY A 153 -10.46 -25.60 4.53
C GLY A 153 -10.03 -26.76 5.43
N ALA A 154 -10.05 -27.96 4.84
CA ALA A 154 -9.33 -29.13 5.34
C ALA A 154 -7.87 -29.07 4.85
N GLU A 155 -7.00 -29.97 5.32
CA GLU A 155 -5.55 -29.93 5.04
C GLU A 155 -5.16 -29.90 3.54
N ASP A 156 -6.09 -30.21 2.61
CA ASP A 156 -5.84 -30.44 1.17
C ASP A 156 -6.75 -29.66 0.18
N VAL A 157 -7.55 -28.67 0.62
CA VAL A 157 -8.41 -27.87 -0.28
C VAL A 157 -8.28 -26.39 0.06
N TYR A 158 -7.46 -25.67 -0.70
CA TYR A 158 -7.20 -24.24 -0.53
C TYR A 158 -7.62 -23.43 -1.75
N ASP A 159 -8.91 -23.13 -1.77
CA ASP A 159 -9.49 -22.18 -2.71
C ASP A 159 -9.25 -20.71 -2.27
N GLY A 160 -8.94 -20.53 -0.98
CA GLY A 160 -8.73 -19.26 -0.32
C GLY A 160 -7.29 -19.08 0.16
N VAL A 161 -6.65 -18.01 -0.26
CA VAL A 161 -5.28 -17.64 0.10
C VAL A 161 -5.29 -16.34 0.90
N PRO A 162 -5.37 -16.42 2.24
CA PRO A 162 -5.32 -15.23 3.08
C PRO A 162 -3.87 -14.87 3.44
N GLY A 163 -3.61 -13.58 3.67
CA GLY A 163 -2.29 -13.09 4.00
C GLY A 163 -2.24 -11.64 4.47
N VAL A 164 -1.04 -11.07 4.39
CA VAL A 164 -0.78 -9.63 4.60
C VAL A 164 -0.15 -9.04 3.36
N ILE A 165 -0.32 -7.74 3.18
CA ILE A 165 0.36 -6.97 2.13
C ILE A 165 1.02 -5.75 2.74
N GLY A 166 2.19 -5.40 2.23
CA GLY A 166 2.87 -4.15 2.48
C GLY A 166 3.50 -3.65 1.18
N TRP A 167 4.19 -2.53 1.24
CA TRP A 167 4.85 -1.91 0.09
C TRP A 167 3.88 -1.57 -1.03
N LEU A 168 2.60 -1.46 -0.67
CA LEU A 168 1.52 -1.24 -1.62
C LEU A 168 1.50 0.23 -1.96
N ASP A 169 1.68 0.56 -3.22
CA ASP A 169 1.49 1.88 -3.76
C ASP A 169 0.04 2.03 -4.23
N SER A 170 -0.70 2.98 -3.66
CA SER A 170 -2.08 3.25 -4.06
C SER A 170 -2.20 3.84 -5.47
N GLU A 171 -1.12 4.42 -6.03
CA GLU A 171 -1.15 4.98 -7.38
C GLU A 171 -0.95 3.90 -8.44
N SER A 172 0.16 3.14 -8.37
CA SER A 172 0.42 2.04 -9.31
C SER A 172 -0.37 0.76 -9.03
N GLY A 173 -0.92 0.60 -7.81
CA GLY A 173 -1.57 -0.63 -7.39
C GLY A 173 -0.62 -1.80 -7.22
N VAL A 174 0.70 -1.57 -7.16
CA VAL A 174 1.71 -2.62 -6.97
C VAL A 174 2.05 -2.74 -5.48
N GLY A 175 2.12 -3.96 -4.96
CA GLY A 175 2.54 -4.23 -3.58
C GLY A 175 3.21 -5.58 -3.39
N ILE A 176 3.72 -5.84 -2.19
CA ILE A 176 4.37 -7.09 -1.80
C ILE A 176 3.48 -7.83 -0.80
N SER A 177 2.98 -8.99 -1.22
CA SER A 177 2.15 -9.88 -0.40
C SER A 177 3.00 -10.94 0.30
N PHE A 178 2.56 -11.33 1.50
CA PHE A 178 2.97 -12.56 2.16
C PHE A 178 1.71 -13.35 2.51
N ALA A 179 1.50 -14.47 1.82
CA ALA A 179 0.27 -15.24 1.90
C ALA A 179 0.57 -16.74 1.89
N LEU A 180 -0.45 -17.56 2.15
CA LEU A 180 -0.39 -18.98 1.78
C LEU A 180 -0.26 -19.11 0.25
N ASN A 181 0.21 -20.25 -0.25
CA ASN A 181 0.16 -20.55 -1.67
C ASN A 181 -0.76 -21.75 -1.92
N TYR A 182 -1.07 -22.01 -3.20
CA TYR A 182 -1.93 -23.13 -3.61
C TYR A 182 -1.34 -24.51 -3.27
N TYR A 183 -0.01 -24.60 -3.15
CA TYR A 183 0.76 -25.85 -3.04
C TYR A 183 1.20 -26.17 -1.60
N ASP A 184 0.47 -25.69 -0.59
CA ASP A 184 0.79 -25.92 0.83
C ASP A 184 2.12 -25.30 1.28
N GLY A 185 2.26 -24.00 1.08
CA GLY A 185 3.39 -23.22 1.57
C GLY A 185 3.03 -21.78 1.91
N PHE A 186 4.00 -21.07 2.48
CA PHE A 186 3.93 -19.61 2.58
C PHE A 186 4.78 -18.99 1.49
N GLN A 187 4.26 -17.96 0.82
CA GLN A 187 4.92 -17.33 -0.31
C GLN A 187 4.94 -15.81 -0.15
N VAL A 188 6.08 -15.22 -0.46
CA VAL A 188 6.18 -13.80 -0.79
C VAL A 188 6.03 -13.63 -2.29
N GLY A 189 5.29 -12.61 -2.71
CA GLY A 189 5.16 -12.27 -4.13
C GLY A 189 4.72 -10.84 -4.35
N THR A 190 5.03 -10.33 -5.54
CA THR A 190 4.56 -9.02 -6.00
C THR A 190 3.15 -9.17 -6.55
N VAL A 191 2.27 -8.25 -6.18
CA VAL A 191 0.89 -8.20 -6.64
C VAL A 191 0.67 -6.89 -7.37
N SER A 192 0.01 -6.93 -8.53
CA SER A 192 -0.45 -5.76 -9.26
C SER A 192 -1.98 -5.79 -9.35
N PHE A 193 -2.65 -4.81 -8.74
CA PHE A 193 -4.10 -4.67 -8.81
C PHE A 193 -4.58 -3.94 -10.08
N GLN A 194 -3.66 -3.39 -10.86
CA GLN A 194 -3.97 -2.61 -12.08
C GLN A 194 -3.49 -3.29 -13.36
N ALA A 195 -2.90 -4.49 -13.27
CA ALA A 195 -2.47 -5.22 -14.46
C ALA A 195 -3.67 -5.59 -15.34
N ASP A 196 -3.47 -5.52 -16.65
CA ASP A 196 -4.40 -5.92 -17.70
C ASP A 196 -4.15 -7.35 -18.19
N ASP A 197 -3.13 -8.03 -17.64
CA ASP A 197 -2.78 -9.42 -17.89
C ASP A 197 -2.94 -10.26 -16.60
N PRO A 198 -3.72 -11.35 -16.62
CA PRO A 198 -3.79 -12.34 -15.54
C PRO A 198 -2.45 -12.73 -14.92
N ASP A 199 -1.47 -12.99 -15.76
CA ASP A 199 -0.18 -13.53 -15.34
C ASP A 199 0.67 -12.44 -14.66
N ALA A 200 0.35 -11.16 -14.88
CA ALA A 200 0.99 -10.02 -14.24
C ALA A 200 0.35 -9.62 -12.89
N ASN A 201 -0.81 -10.19 -12.53
CA ASN A 201 -1.47 -9.89 -11.25
C ASN A 201 -0.66 -10.41 -10.05
N ARG A 202 0.05 -11.53 -10.20
CA ARG A 202 0.88 -12.14 -9.15
C ARG A 202 2.19 -12.65 -9.74
N THR A 203 3.27 -11.93 -9.47
CA THR A 203 4.60 -12.26 -9.99
C THR A 203 5.65 -12.30 -8.87
N LEU A 204 6.91 -12.45 -9.26
CA LEU A 204 8.06 -12.24 -8.39
C LEU A 204 8.89 -11.02 -8.87
N ASP A 205 8.30 -10.19 -9.73
CA ASP A 205 9.01 -9.06 -10.31
C ASP A 205 9.39 -8.04 -9.24
N GLY A 206 10.61 -7.55 -9.32
CA GLY A 206 11.17 -6.66 -8.32
C GLY A 206 11.54 -7.34 -7.01
N LEU A 207 11.54 -8.68 -6.94
CA LEU A 207 12.02 -9.46 -5.81
C LEU A 207 13.28 -10.26 -6.19
N PHE A 208 14.25 -10.30 -5.28
CA PHE A 208 15.56 -10.91 -5.51
C PHE A 208 16.03 -11.69 -4.28
N ASN A 209 16.84 -12.72 -4.51
CA ASN A 209 17.59 -13.38 -3.45
C ASN A 209 18.70 -12.45 -2.92
N LEU A 210 19.30 -12.82 -1.78
CA LEU A 210 20.37 -12.03 -1.16
C LEU A 210 21.66 -11.95 -2.00
N ASP A 211 21.82 -12.81 -3.02
CA ASP A 211 22.92 -12.77 -3.98
C ASP A 211 22.62 -11.88 -5.20
N GLY A 212 21.46 -11.22 -5.23
CA GLY A 212 21.02 -10.36 -6.33
C GLY A 212 20.35 -11.10 -7.50
N SER A 213 20.28 -12.44 -7.46
CA SER A 213 19.54 -13.21 -8.48
C SER A 213 18.02 -13.01 -8.33
N PRO A 214 17.23 -13.02 -9.43
CA PRO A 214 15.78 -12.92 -9.35
C PRO A 214 15.18 -14.00 -8.44
N ALA A 215 14.15 -13.62 -7.67
CA ALA A 215 13.44 -14.54 -6.82
C ALA A 215 12.76 -15.64 -7.65
N GLN A 216 12.65 -16.84 -7.07
CA GLN A 216 12.07 -18.01 -7.71
C GLN A 216 10.92 -18.57 -6.88
N SER A 217 9.95 -19.16 -7.59
CA SER A 217 8.81 -19.86 -7.00
C SER A 217 9.20 -21.23 -6.46
N ASN A 218 10.10 -21.26 -5.47
CA ASN A 218 10.56 -22.47 -4.81
C ASN A 218 10.99 -22.23 -3.36
N THR A 219 11.16 -23.32 -2.62
CA THR A 219 11.43 -23.31 -1.18
C THR A 219 12.83 -22.81 -0.80
N ALA A 220 13.72 -22.59 -1.76
CA ALA A 220 15.02 -21.95 -1.54
C ALA A 220 14.97 -20.41 -1.71
N SER A 221 13.87 -19.87 -2.25
CA SER A 221 13.74 -18.45 -2.60
C SER A 221 12.47 -17.83 -2.01
N ALA A 222 11.43 -17.59 -2.81
CA ALA A 222 10.25 -16.85 -2.37
C ALA A 222 9.27 -17.67 -1.52
N TRP A 223 9.51 -18.98 -1.32
CA TRP A 223 8.60 -19.89 -0.62
C TRP A 223 9.20 -20.47 0.66
N SER A 224 8.33 -20.75 1.62
CA SER A 224 8.56 -21.68 2.72
C SER A 224 7.56 -22.83 2.60
N GLU A 225 7.93 -23.99 3.13
CA GLU A 225 6.99 -25.08 3.45
C GLU A 225 5.87 -24.55 4.38
N LYS A 226 4.70 -25.20 4.38
CA LYS A 226 3.55 -24.90 5.26
C LYS A 226 3.79 -25.23 6.72
N GLY A 227 4.63 -26.24 6.99
CA GLY A 227 4.91 -26.70 8.35
C GLY A 227 3.67 -27.25 9.07
N SER A 228 3.75 -27.35 10.40
CA SER A 228 2.72 -27.96 11.25
C SER A 228 1.97 -26.96 12.14
N TYR A 229 0.75 -26.63 11.75
CA TYR A 229 -0.17 -25.79 12.54
C TYR A 229 -1.61 -26.29 12.48
N ASP A 230 -2.43 -25.80 13.41
CA ASP A 230 -3.85 -26.13 13.49
C ASP A 230 -4.63 -25.10 12.67
N VAL A 231 -5.19 -25.51 11.53
CA VAL A 231 -5.94 -24.63 10.62
C VAL A 231 -7.21 -24.03 11.25
N SER A 232 -7.69 -24.60 12.36
CA SER A 232 -8.81 -24.04 13.13
C SER A 232 -8.41 -22.87 14.04
N LYS A 233 -7.12 -22.54 14.09
CA LYS A 233 -6.56 -21.47 14.91
C LYS A 233 -5.97 -20.36 14.04
N PHE A 234 -6.00 -19.16 14.59
CA PHE A 234 -5.27 -18.04 14.02
C PHE A 234 -3.76 -18.25 14.15
N MET A 235 -3.05 -18.06 13.06
CA MET A 235 -1.61 -17.87 13.02
C MET A 235 -1.30 -16.39 12.89
N ARG A 236 -0.10 -15.98 13.28
CA ARG A 236 0.39 -14.63 13.05
C ARG A 236 1.27 -14.61 11.81
N MET A 237 0.94 -13.78 10.83
CA MET A 237 1.78 -13.52 9.66
C MET A 237 2.48 -12.18 9.85
N GLN A 238 3.79 -12.15 9.63
CA GLN A 238 4.63 -10.96 9.75
C GLN A 238 5.39 -10.75 8.45
N LEU A 239 5.29 -9.55 7.90
CA LEU A 239 6.08 -9.08 6.77
C LEU A 239 6.79 -7.80 7.20
N ALA A 240 8.12 -7.85 7.27
CA ALA A 240 8.97 -6.78 7.73
C ALA A 240 9.85 -6.26 6.58
N PHE A 241 10.10 -4.96 6.58
CA PHE A 241 10.97 -4.26 5.66
C PHE A 241 12.03 -3.51 6.46
N SER A 242 13.27 -3.60 6.00
CA SER A 242 14.45 -3.05 6.65
C SER A 242 15.33 -2.34 5.64
N ALA A 243 16.11 -1.38 6.11
CA ALA A 243 17.09 -0.69 5.29
C ALA A 243 18.10 -1.71 4.71
N PRO A 244 18.43 -1.62 3.41
CA PRO A 244 19.40 -2.52 2.80
C PRO A 244 20.77 -2.42 3.48
N THR A 245 21.42 -3.55 3.71
CA THR A 245 22.81 -3.58 4.20
C THR A 245 23.79 -3.19 3.09
N GLU A 246 25.08 -3.02 3.43
CA GLU A 246 26.10 -2.76 2.41
C GLU A 246 26.31 -3.98 1.49
N GLU A 247 26.13 -5.19 2.02
CA GLU A 247 26.13 -6.42 1.22
C GLU A 247 24.94 -6.46 0.26
N ASP A 248 23.76 -6.03 0.68
CA ASP A 248 22.57 -5.97 -0.18
C ASP A 248 22.79 -5.03 -1.36
N LYS A 249 23.35 -3.84 -1.08
CA LYS A 249 23.67 -2.84 -2.12
C LYS A 249 24.77 -3.29 -3.06
N ALA A 250 25.68 -4.15 -2.59
CA ALA A 250 26.71 -4.75 -3.43
C ALA A 250 26.17 -5.89 -4.30
N ALA A 251 25.17 -6.63 -3.82
CA ALA A 251 24.52 -7.72 -4.54
C ALA A 251 23.51 -7.24 -5.59
N LEU A 252 22.75 -6.18 -5.29
CA LEU A 252 21.69 -5.66 -6.13
C LEU A 252 21.76 -4.13 -6.23
N GLU A 253 22.00 -3.63 -7.45
CA GLU A 253 21.92 -2.20 -7.73
C GLU A 253 20.48 -1.70 -7.57
N GLY A 254 20.31 -0.55 -6.92
CA GLY A 254 18.98 0.06 -6.72
C GLY A 254 18.11 -0.65 -5.69
N VAL A 255 18.67 -1.53 -4.84
CA VAL A 255 17.93 -2.14 -3.73
C VAL A 255 17.31 -1.06 -2.84
N THR A 256 16.01 -1.15 -2.62
CA THR A 256 15.22 -0.19 -1.83
C THR A 256 14.95 -0.71 -0.42
N ALA A 257 14.76 -2.03 -0.27
CA ALA A 257 14.65 -2.67 1.03
C ALA A 257 15.07 -4.13 1.02
N ARG A 258 15.46 -4.62 2.20
CA ARG A 258 15.46 -6.05 2.53
C ARG A 258 14.15 -6.37 3.24
N LEU A 259 13.44 -7.39 2.77
CA LEU A 259 12.22 -7.87 3.40
C LEU A 259 12.43 -9.23 4.08
N THR A 260 11.75 -9.43 5.21
CA THR A 260 11.62 -10.74 5.83
C THR A 260 10.17 -11.10 6.06
N ALA A 261 9.82 -12.36 5.82
CA ALA A 261 8.48 -12.87 6.03
C ALA A 261 8.50 -14.16 6.85
N THR A 262 7.71 -14.17 7.94
CA THR A 262 7.64 -15.31 8.86
C THR A 262 6.22 -15.54 9.33
N ALA A 263 5.82 -16.82 9.38
CA ALA A 263 4.56 -17.27 9.95
C ALA A 263 4.78 -17.89 11.34
N PHE A 264 3.94 -17.51 12.31
CA PHE A 264 4.04 -17.93 13.70
C PHE A 264 2.76 -18.62 14.17
N LYS A 265 2.91 -19.73 14.89
CA LYS A 265 1.80 -20.48 15.52
C LYS A 265 1.23 -19.75 16.75
N SER A 266 1.99 -18.81 17.31
CA SER A 266 1.57 -17.92 18.41
C SER A 266 2.27 -16.56 18.26
N SER A 267 2.24 -15.71 19.28
CA SER A 267 2.87 -14.38 19.22
C SER A 267 4.35 -14.40 18.84
N THR A 268 5.11 -15.42 19.25
CA THR A 268 6.58 -15.46 19.07
C THR A 268 7.13 -16.80 18.57
N LYS A 269 6.31 -17.84 18.48
CA LYS A 269 6.79 -19.18 18.08
C LYS A 269 6.55 -19.37 16.57
N PRO A 270 7.61 -19.45 15.74
CA PRO A 270 7.45 -19.79 14.33
C PRO A 270 6.71 -21.12 14.16
N ILE A 271 6.03 -21.29 13.03
CA ILE A 271 5.41 -22.57 12.71
C ILE A 271 6.53 -23.60 12.49
N GLU A 272 6.40 -24.77 13.11
CA GLU A 272 7.41 -25.82 12.97
C GLU A 272 7.43 -26.35 11.53
N GLY A 273 8.61 -26.49 10.94
CA GLY A 273 8.77 -26.91 9.55
C GLY A 273 8.70 -25.77 8.53
N THR A 274 8.42 -24.53 8.96
CA THR A 274 8.55 -23.35 8.10
C THR A 274 9.92 -22.69 8.27
N ARG A 275 10.26 -21.78 7.35
CA ARG A 275 11.44 -20.92 7.45
C ARG A 275 11.05 -19.46 7.30
N GLU A 276 11.95 -18.59 7.75
CA GLU A 276 11.92 -17.18 7.36
C GLU A 276 12.30 -17.05 5.88
N ILE A 277 11.49 -16.30 5.14
CA ILE A 277 11.79 -15.91 3.76
C ILE A 277 12.49 -14.56 3.83
N VAL A 278 13.68 -14.46 3.23
CA VAL A 278 14.47 -13.23 3.19
C VAL A 278 14.77 -12.90 1.73
N LEU A 279 14.32 -11.75 1.28
CA LEU A 279 14.50 -11.28 -0.10
C LEU A 279 14.92 -9.80 -0.10
N LEU A 280 15.43 -9.35 -1.23
CA LEU A 280 15.63 -7.95 -1.56
C LEU A 280 14.54 -7.49 -2.51
N THR A 281 14.24 -6.19 -2.48
CA THR A 281 13.41 -5.55 -3.49
C THR A 281 14.06 -4.30 -4.03
N ASN A 282 13.82 -4.00 -5.31
CA ASN A 282 14.17 -2.74 -5.96
C ASN A 282 12.92 -1.93 -6.34
N LEU A 283 11.72 -2.34 -5.90
CA LEU A 283 10.51 -1.58 -6.13
C LEU A 283 10.65 -0.20 -5.48
N PRO A 284 10.23 0.89 -6.15
CA PRO A 284 10.31 2.22 -5.58
C PRO A 284 9.56 2.27 -4.24
N VAL A 285 10.10 3.01 -3.28
CA VAL A 285 9.39 3.26 -2.02
C VAL A 285 8.18 4.14 -2.35
N PRO A 286 6.94 3.72 -2.07
CA PRO A 286 5.78 4.56 -2.36
C PRO A 286 5.84 5.88 -1.58
N GLU A 287 5.44 6.98 -2.22
CA GLU A 287 5.62 8.31 -1.65
C GLU A 287 4.52 8.68 -0.65
N GLY A 288 4.92 9.02 0.57
CA GLY A 288 4.06 9.62 1.59
C GLY A 288 2.71 8.93 1.77
N SER A 289 1.62 9.67 1.54
CA SER A 289 0.27 9.15 1.64
C SER A 289 -0.13 8.24 0.47
N ARG A 290 0.77 7.68 -0.32
CA ARG A 290 0.50 6.58 -1.27
C ARG A 290 0.93 5.22 -0.74
N HIS A 291 1.80 5.19 0.27
CA HIS A 291 2.30 3.96 0.86
C HIS A 291 1.22 3.31 1.73
N ARG A 292 0.89 2.05 1.44
CA ARG A 292 -0.17 1.27 2.06
C ARG A 292 0.32 -0.08 2.58
N PHE A 293 -0.42 -0.61 3.54
CA PHE A 293 -0.27 -1.97 4.08
C PHE A 293 -1.63 -2.45 4.61
N GLY A 294 -1.84 -3.76 4.67
CA GLY A 294 -3.15 -4.30 4.94
C GLY A 294 -3.25 -5.82 5.07
N TYR A 295 -4.49 -6.28 5.18
CA TYR A 295 -4.85 -7.66 4.91
C TYR A 295 -4.80 -7.92 3.41
N PHE A 296 -4.50 -9.16 3.03
CA PHE A 296 -4.47 -9.60 1.64
C PHE A 296 -5.33 -10.86 1.48
N GLY A 297 -6.02 -10.95 0.34
CA GLY A 297 -6.75 -12.13 -0.07
C GLY A 297 -6.55 -12.41 -1.56
N TYR A 298 -6.32 -13.68 -1.88
CA TYR A 298 -6.40 -14.21 -3.21
C TYR A 298 -7.42 -15.34 -3.22
N TRP A 299 -8.29 -15.35 -4.23
CA TRP A 299 -9.29 -16.39 -4.40
C TRP A 299 -9.05 -17.14 -5.70
N ASP A 300 -8.81 -18.44 -5.59
CA ASP A 300 -8.43 -19.33 -6.69
C ASP A 300 -9.51 -20.37 -7.04
N SER A 301 -10.64 -20.37 -6.33
CA SER A 301 -11.74 -21.25 -6.72
C SER A 301 -12.39 -20.73 -7.98
N ILE A 302 -12.84 -21.63 -8.83
CA ILE A 302 -13.53 -21.29 -10.07
C ILE A 302 -15.00 -21.74 -10.04
N TRP A 303 -15.48 -22.29 -8.91
CA TRP A 303 -16.70 -23.10 -8.90
C TRP A 303 -17.89 -22.55 -8.10
N ASP A 304 -17.70 -21.90 -6.94
CA ASP A 304 -18.85 -21.55 -6.06
C ASP A 304 -18.77 -20.15 -5.42
N GLU A 305 -19.85 -19.36 -5.57
CA GLU A 305 -20.10 -18.10 -4.86
C GLU A 305 -20.13 -18.29 -3.33
N GLY A 306 -19.65 -17.30 -2.57
CA GLY A 306 -19.60 -17.36 -1.10
C GLY A 306 -18.44 -18.19 -0.55
N SER A 307 -17.51 -18.60 -1.43
CA SER A 307 -16.27 -19.25 -1.03
C SER A 307 -15.44 -18.33 -0.14
N LYS A 308 -15.06 -18.84 1.02
CA LYS A 308 -14.32 -18.07 2.01
C LYS A 308 -12.83 -18.14 1.76
N ILE A 309 -12.17 -16.99 1.85
CA ILE A 309 -10.71 -16.86 1.70
C ILE A 309 -10.02 -17.08 3.05
N GLY A 310 -10.51 -16.44 4.10
CA GLY A 310 -9.85 -16.47 5.41
C GLY A 310 -10.57 -15.65 6.47
N TYR A 311 -10.16 -15.84 7.72
CA TYR A 311 -10.51 -14.94 8.81
C TYR A 311 -9.32 -14.09 9.22
N PHE A 312 -9.60 -12.83 9.57
CA PHE A 312 -8.58 -11.82 9.83
C PHE A 312 -8.86 -11.06 11.12
N LYS A 313 -7.81 -10.74 11.88
CA LYS A 313 -7.87 -9.81 13.00
C LYS A 313 -6.49 -9.26 13.34
N ASN A 314 -6.46 -8.27 14.22
CA ASN A 314 -5.23 -7.75 14.80
C ASN A 314 -4.20 -7.27 13.75
N LEU A 315 -4.64 -6.54 12.73
CA LEU A 315 -3.75 -5.81 11.84
C LEU A 315 -2.95 -4.78 12.65
N LYS A 316 -1.63 -4.93 12.61
CA LYS A 316 -0.68 -4.12 13.35
C LYS A 316 0.38 -3.54 12.43
N PHE A 317 0.82 -2.36 12.81
CA PHE A 317 1.91 -1.64 12.18
C PHE A 317 2.97 -1.28 13.22
N GLU A 318 4.23 -1.50 12.86
CA GLU A 318 5.40 -1.09 13.65
C GLU A 318 6.39 -0.39 12.72
N GLY A 319 6.56 0.92 12.87
CA GLY A 319 7.44 1.74 12.05
C GLY A 319 7.13 3.22 12.20
N ASP A 320 7.85 4.05 11.46
CA ASP A 320 7.53 5.48 11.38
C ASP A 320 6.29 5.68 10.50
N LEU A 321 5.39 6.56 10.93
CA LEU A 321 4.20 6.93 10.16
C LEU A 321 4.48 8.17 9.33
N TYR A 322 3.85 8.24 8.16
CA TYR A 322 3.78 9.47 7.38
C TYR A 322 2.99 10.50 8.16
N ASN A 323 3.57 11.69 8.34
CA ASN A 323 2.95 12.79 9.06
C ASN A 323 2.14 13.65 8.10
N TYR A 324 0.85 13.79 8.36
CA TYR A 324 -0.01 14.67 7.58
C TYR A 324 0.20 16.13 7.98
N SER A 325 -0.07 17.02 7.04
CA SER A 325 -0.28 18.42 7.43
C SER A 325 -1.63 18.51 8.15
N PRO A 326 -1.73 19.24 9.27
CA PRO A 326 -3.03 19.55 9.87
C PRO A 326 -3.95 20.19 8.84
N THR A 327 -5.24 19.91 8.94
CA THR A 327 -6.24 20.44 8.03
C THR A 327 -7.07 21.54 8.68
N ILE A 328 -7.51 22.48 7.86
CA ILE A 328 -8.52 23.47 8.20
C ILE A 328 -9.63 23.32 7.16
N GLU A 329 -10.87 23.08 7.58
CA GLU A 329 -12.00 23.05 6.67
C GLU A 329 -12.19 24.41 6.00
N PRO A 330 -12.71 24.47 4.75
CA PRO A 330 -13.02 25.74 4.11
C PRO A 330 -13.86 26.63 5.01
N VAL A 331 -13.41 27.87 5.18
CA VAL A 331 -14.08 28.89 6.00
C VAL A 331 -14.81 29.84 5.05
N ASP A 332 -16.11 30.00 5.25
CA ASP A 332 -16.93 30.90 4.43
C ASP A 332 -16.57 32.38 4.69
N ASP A 333 -16.71 33.20 3.65
CA ASP A 333 -16.51 34.65 3.76
C ASP A 333 -17.47 35.26 4.79
N LEU A 334 -16.93 36.04 5.72
CA LEU A 334 -17.70 36.77 6.72
C LEU A 334 -17.70 38.27 6.40
N THR A 335 -18.90 38.86 6.25
CA THR A 335 -19.06 40.31 6.11
C THR A 335 -19.49 40.92 7.44
N ILE A 336 -18.71 41.87 7.95
CA ILE A 336 -19.02 42.63 9.16
C ILE A 336 -19.03 44.13 8.85
N ASN A 337 -19.81 44.88 9.63
CA ASN A 337 -19.76 46.34 9.60
C ASN A 337 -18.50 46.84 10.33
N GLU A 338 -18.05 48.06 10.03
CA GLU A 338 -16.82 48.70 10.57
C GLU A 338 -16.74 48.83 12.11
N ASN A 339 -17.83 48.55 12.83
CA ASN A 339 -17.90 48.52 14.29
C ASN A 339 -18.68 47.30 14.81
N GLY A 340 -18.77 46.25 13.98
CA GLY A 340 -19.51 45.04 14.29
C GLY A 340 -18.58 43.90 14.70
N THR A 341 -19.07 43.01 15.55
CA THR A 341 -18.38 41.76 15.88
C THR A 341 -18.73 40.68 14.86
N GLY A 342 -17.71 39.96 14.40
CA GLY A 342 -17.85 38.78 13.56
C GLY A 342 -17.43 37.52 14.29
N GLU A 343 -18.19 36.45 14.14
CA GLU A 343 -17.78 35.13 14.59
C GLU A 343 -17.77 34.18 13.39
N VAL A 344 -16.70 33.41 13.26
CA VAL A 344 -16.61 32.34 12.27
C VAL A 344 -16.12 31.06 12.93
N LEU A 345 -16.76 29.95 12.60
CA LEU A 345 -16.35 28.64 13.07
C LEU A 345 -15.27 28.09 12.16
N VAL A 346 -14.10 27.83 12.73
CA VAL A 346 -12.99 27.15 12.07
C VAL A 346 -12.92 25.72 12.58
N ILE A 347 -13.02 24.77 11.66
CA ILE A 347 -12.88 23.35 11.99
C ILE A 347 -11.48 22.91 11.59
N ILE A 348 -10.72 22.41 12.56
CA ILE A 348 -9.36 21.92 12.38
C ILE A 348 -9.30 20.43 12.73
N ASP A 349 -8.46 19.70 12.01
CA ASP A 349 -8.17 18.31 12.32
C ASP A 349 -6.68 17.99 12.10
N ASP A 350 -6.22 16.94 12.75
CA ASP A 350 -4.88 16.38 12.53
C ASP A 350 -4.94 14.87 12.68
N VAL A 351 -4.33 14.17 11.73
CA VAL A 351 -4.45 12.71 11.66
C VAL A 351 -3.70 12.04 12.82
N GLU A 352 -2.56 12.61 13.21
CA GLU A 352 -1.63 12.07 14.21
C GLU A 352 -1.93 12.56 15.64
N SER A 353 -2.37 13.81 15.78
CA SER A 353 -2.47 14.53 17.04
C SER A 353 -3.91 14.84 17.42
N SER A 354 -4.13 15.02 18.73
CA SER A 354 -5.38 15.64 19.16
C SER A 354 -5.40 17.09 18.71
N SER A 355 -6.53 17.54 18.18
CA SER A 355 -6.80 18.95 17.84
C SER A 355 -6.57 19.93 19.00
N SER A 356 -6.62 19.45 20.26
CA SER A 356 -6.27 20.26 21.44
C SER A 356 -4.78 20.63 21.54
N LYS A 357 -3.90 19.93 20.82
CA LYS A 357 -2.46 20.20 20.74
C LYS A 357 -2.06 21.06 19.54
N LEU A 358 -3.01 21.37 18.66
CA LEU A 358 -2.75 22.23 17.51
C LEU A 358 -2.73 23.69 17.96
N GLU A 359 -1.66 24.38 17.58
CA GLU A 359 -1.57 25.83 17.68
C GLU A 359 -2.18 26.45 16.43
N VAL A 360 -3.07 27.42 16.62
CA VAL A 360 -3.76 28.13 15.53
C VAL A 360 -3.48 29.61 15.70
N SER A 361 -3.10 30.27 14.60
CA SER A 361 -2.87 31.71 14.54
C SER A 361 -3.62 32.31 13.37
N ALA A 362 -3.94 33.61 13.47
CA ALA A 362 -4.50 34.39 12.38
C ALA A 362 -3.64 35.62 12.11
N GLU A 363 -3.64 36.07 10.86
CA GLU A 363 -2.98 37.30 10.42
C GLU A 363 -3.97 38.16 9.64
N SER A 364 -3.83 39.47 9.73
CA SER A 364 -4.63 40.43 8.97
C SER A 364 -3.82 41.01 7.83
N SER A 365 -4.37 40.98 6.62
CA SER A 365 -3.76 41.62 5.45
C SER A 365 -3.86 43.15 5.50
N ASN A 366 -4.73 43.69 6.35
CA ASN A 366 -4.84 45.12 6.62
C ASN A 366 -5.00 45.40 8.13
N PRO A 367 -3.90 45.38 8.90
CA PRO A 367 -3.91 45.60 10.34
C PRO A 367 -4.43 46.98 10.78
N VAL A 368 -4.54 47.96 9.86
CA VAL A 368 -5.13 49.27 10.15
C VAL A 368 -6.66 49.17 10.29
N LEU A 369 -7.29 48.24 9.55
CA LEU A 369 -8.74 48.00 9.63
C LEU A 369 -9.09 46.93 10.65
N VAL A 370 -8.34 45.82 10.66
CA VAL A 370 -8.53 44.72 11.61
C VAL A 370 -7.18 44.42 12.24
N PRO A 371 -6.87 45.00 13.42
CA PRO A 371 -5.67 44.68 14.15
C PRO A 371 -5.62 43.19 14.50
N VAL A 372 -4.44 42.59 14.59
CA VAL A 372 -4.32 41.14 14.89
C VAL A 372 -4.79 40.86 16.32
N GLU A 373 -4.57 41.79 17.24
CA GLU A 373 -5.08 41.76 18.61
C GLU A 373 -6.61 41.82 18.71
N SER A 374 -7.31 42.22 17.64
CA SER A 374 -8.78 42.18 17.55
C SER A 374 -9.31 40.83 17.07
N ILE A 375 -8.44 39.88 16.73
CA ILE A 375 -8.80 38.53 16.29
C ILE A 375 -8.52 37.55 17.43
N GLU A 376 -9.56 37.11 18.11
CA GLU A 376 -9.48 36.11 19.16
C GLU A 376 -9.83 34.73 18.59
N ILE A 377 -9.07 33.71 18.94
CA ILE A 377 -9.31 32.33 18.51
C ILE A 377 -9.48 31.48 19.76
N ASP A 378 -10.52 30.65 19.78
CA ASP A 378 -10.70 29.68 20.85
C ASP A 378 -9.42 28.84 21.06
N PRO A 379 -8.93 28.68 22.30
CA PRO A 379 -7.59 28.16 22.56
C PRO A 379 -7.51 26.63 22.53
N SER A 380 -8.64 25.88 22.52
CA SER A 380 -8.61 24.42 22.39
C SER A 380 -9.78 23.83 21.59
N GLY A 381 -9.63 22.60 21.08
CA GLY A 381 -10.68 21.82 20.40
C GLY A 381 -10.46 21.59 18.91
N SER A 382 -11.34 20.83 18.25
CA SER A 382 -11.37 20.74 16.77
C SER A 382 -12.28 21.80 16.14
N LYS A 383 -13.12 22.43 16.95
CA LYS A 383 -14.03 23.51 16.57
C LYS A 383 -13.57 24.76 17.30
N ARG A 384 -13.00 25.70 16.58
CA ARG A 384 -12.48 26.96 17.11
C ARG A 384 -13.34 28.10 16.61
N THR A 385 -13.95 28.85 17.51
CA THR A 385 -14.57 30.11 17.14
C THR A 385 -13.47 31.15 16.96
N VAL A 386 -13.47 31.84 15.84
CA VAL A 386 -12.66 33.03 15.60
C VAL A 386 -13.57 34.23 15.72
N THR A 387 -13.28 35.08 16.70
CA THR A 387 -14.03 36.30 16.99
C THR A 387 -13.23 37.50 16.53
N ILE A 388 -13.83 38.34 15.71
CA ILE A 388 -13.24 39.57 15.15
C ILE A 388 -13.99 40.75 15.76
N THR A 389 -13.27 41.70 16.38
CA THR A 389 -13.84 42.84 17.14
C THR A 389 -13.42 44.21 16.67
#